data_AF-A0A0B4DDX7-F1
#
_entry.id   AF-A0A0B4DDX7-F1
#
_cell.length_a   1.000
_cell.length_b   1.000
_cell.length_c   1.000
_cell.angle_alpha   90.00
_cell.angle_beta   90.00
_cell.angle_gamma   90.00
#
_symmetry.space_group_name_H-M   'P 1'
#
loop_
_entity.id
_entity.type
_entity.pdbx_description
1 polymer ?
#
loop_
_entity_poly.entity_id
_entity_poly.type
_entity_poly.pdbx_seq_one_letter_code
_entity_poly.pdbx_strand_id
1 'polypeptide(L)'
;MKRILSTITILLFLVSTKLSSQIVKNMNTDLEEFIKTESKEGGKFYFKNIVEKYDGAFVAFDKVLYNKKDFTILMWGAAVNQTGIKDFEKAQLLWEEINHRKLTEPELKALKKGVETKLQ
;
A
#
# COMPACT_ATOMS: atom_id res chain seq x y z
N MET A 1 -19.60 42.73 -18.40
CA MET A 1 -20.06 41.33 -18.54
C MET A 1 -18.91 40.31 -18.68
N LYS A 2 -18.01 40.40 -19.67
CA LYS A 2 -16.91 39.41 -19.86
C LYS A 2 -16.01 39.17 -18.63
N ARG A 3 -15.68 40.22 -17.86
CA ARG A 3 -14.86 40.10 -16.64
C ARG A 3 -15.55 39.31 -15.51
N ILE A 4 -16.88 39.49 -15.35
CA ILE A 4 -17.67 38.83 -14.29
C ILE A 4 -17.86 37.34 -14.62
N LEU A 5 -18.08 37.02 -15.90
CA LEU A 5 -18.19 35.64 -16.37
C LEU A 5 -16.87 34.88 -16.17
N SER A 6 -15.74 35.55 -16.42
CA SER A 6 -14.40 34.99 -16.19
C SER A 6 -14.14 34.67 -14.72
N THR A 7 -14.46 35.58 -13.79
CA THR A 7 -14.29 35.34 -12.35
C THR A 7 -15.17 34.20 -11.82
N ILE A 8 -16.43 34.11 -12.26
CA ILE A 8 -17.32 32.99 -11.87
C ILE A 8 -16.76 31.65 -12.33
N THR A 9 -16.21 31.59 -13.54
CA THR A 9 -15.63 30.36 -14.11
C THR A 9 -14.38 29.91 -13.33
N ILE A 10 -13.51 30.86 -12.96
CA ILE A 10 -12.34 30.59 -12.11
C ILE A 10 -12.77 30.09 -10.73
N LEU A 11 -13.81 30.70 -10.14
CA LEU A 11 -14.32 30.31 -8.83
C LEU A 11 -14.89 28.87 -8.85
N LEU A 12 -15.66 28.52 -9.88
CA LEU A 12 -16.19 27.16 -10.07
C LEU A 12 -15.07 26.13 -10.24
N PHE A 13 -14.03 26.45 -11.01
CA PHE A 13 -12.87 25.58 -11.15
C PHE A 13 -12.15 25.36 -9.82
N LEU A 14 -11.91 26.42 -9.02
CA LEU A 14 -11.28 26.32 -7.71
C LEU A 14 -12.10 25.51 -6.68
N VAL A 15 -13.44 25.60 -6.73
CA VAL A 15 -14.30 24.79 -5.87
C VAL A 15 -14.22 23.30 -6.25
N SER A 16 -14.20 22.99 -7.55
CA SER A 16 -14.13 21.60 -8.04
C SER A 16 -12.83 20.89 -7.66
N THR A 17 -11.69 21.59 -7.67
CA THR A 17 -10.38 21.01 -7.32
C THR A 17 -10.26 20.75 -5.82
N LYS A 18 -10.78 21.65 -4.97
CA LYS A 18 -10.83 21.44 -3.52
C LYS A 18 -11.71 20.25 -3.14
N LEU A 19 -12.89 20.11 -3.75
CA LEU A 19 -13.78 18.98 -3.50
C LEU A 19 -13.14 17.65 -3.92
N SER A 20 -12.50 17.61 -5.10
CA SER A 20 -11.79 16.43 -5.59
C SER A 20 -10.64 16.01 -4.66
N SER A 21 -9.84 16.99 -4.19
CA SER A 21 -8.75 16.74 -3.25
C SER A 21 -9.25 16.14 -1.92
N GLN A 22 -10.35 16.67 -1.38
CA GLN A 22 -10.92 16.16 -0.13
C GLN A 22 -11.45 14.73 -0.28
N ILE A 23 -12.11 14.41 -1.39
CA ILE A 23 -12.62 13.07 -1.67
C ILE A 23 -11.46 12.06 -1.78
N VAL A 24 -10.39 12.42 -2.51
CA VAL A 24 -9.18 11.58 -2.62
C VAL A 24 -8.50 11.39 -1.26
N LYS A 25 -8.46 12.43 -0.42
CA LYS A 25 -7.91 12.33 0.93
C LYS A 25 -8.72 11.36 1.79
N ASN A 26 -10.05 11.47 1.81
CA ASN A 26 -10.90 10.58 2.61
C ASN A 26 -10.79 9.12 2.15
N MET A 27 -10.85 8.85 0.85
CA MET A 27 -10.69 7.49 0.32
C MET A 27 -9.32 6.89 0.68
N ASN A 28 -8.25 7.70 0.67
CA ASN A 28 -6.93 7.25 1.09
C ASN A 28 -6.89 6.88 2.58
N THR A 29 -7.52 7.67 3.45
CA THR A 29 -7.61 7.37 4.89
C THR A 29 -8.35 6.06 5.14
N ASP A 30 -9.51 5.87 4.50
CA ASP A 30 -10.33 4.67 4.67
C ASP A 30 -9.57 3.42 4.21
N LEU A 31 -8.79 3.54 3.13
CA LEU A 31 -7.95 2.46 2.60
C LEU A 31 -6.79 2.11 3.53
N GLU A 32 -6.12 3.11 4.11
CA GLU A 32 -5.05 2.90 5.08
C GLU A 32 -5.59 2.23 6.35
N GLU A 33 -6.76 2.63 6.84
CA GLU A 33 -7.41 2.02 7.99
C GLU A 33 -7.83 0.57 7.71
N PHE A 34 -8.37 0.30 6.52
CA PHE A 34 -8.65 -1.06 6.06
C PHE A 34 -7.39 -1.92 6.06
N ILE A 35 -6.28 -1.45 5.48
CA ILE A 35 -5.02 -2.22 5.46
C ILE A 35 -4.50 -2.44 6.87
N LYS A 36 -4.52 -1.42 7.74
CA LYS A 36 -4.09 -1.56 9.14
C LYS A 36 -4.90 -2.63 9.87
N THR A 37 -6.20 -2.72 9.59
CA THR A 37 -7.11 -3.69 10.18
C THR A 37 -6.82 -5.10 9.67
N GLU A 38 -6.75 -5.28 8.34
CA GLU A 38 -6.52 -6.57 7.71
C GLU A 38 -5.09 -7.11 7.91
N SER A 39 -4.14 -6.26 8.32
CA SER A 39 -2.76 -6.68 8.62
C SER A 39 -2.59 -7.30 10.00
N LYS A 40 -3.61 -7.25 10.86
CA LYS A 40 -3.61 -7.87 12.20
C LYS A 40 -3.96 -9.36 12.11
N GLU A 41 -3.64 -10.10 13.17
CA GLU A 41 -3.94 -11.54 13.26
C GLU A 41 -5.41 -11.83 12.92
N GLY A 42 -5.63 -12.79 12.01
CA GLY A 42 -6.96 -13.14 11.48
C GLY A 42 -7.41 -12.32 10.26
N GLY A 43 -6.74 -11.21 9.94
CA GLY A 43 -7.02 -10.41 8.76
C GLY A 43 -6.42 -10.97 7.46
N LYS A 44 -6.93 -10.51 6.32
CA LYS A 44 -6.54 -10.99 4.98
C LYS A 44 -5.09 -10.69 4.62
N PHE A 45 -4.49 -9.68 5.26
CA PHE A 45 -3.13 -9.22 4.97
C PHE A 45 -2.13 -9.79 6.01
N TYR A 46 -2.61 -10.66 6.90
CA TYR A 46 -1.79 -11.39 7.86
C TYR A 46 -1.19 -12.65 7.22
N PHE A 47 -0.08 -12.47 6.50
CA PHE A 47 0.52 -13.54 5.71
C PHE A 47 1.37 -14.55 6.52
N LYS A 48 1.57 -14.34 7.83
CA LYS A 48 2.44 -15.21 8.65
C LYS A 48 2.05 -16.69 8.53
N ASN A 49 0.76 -16.99 8.69
CA ASN A 49 0.23 -18.36 8.63
C ASN A 49 0.26 -18.95 7.20
N ILE A 50 0.30 -18.11 6.17
CA ILE A 50 0.40 -18.55 4.78
C ILE A 50 1.84 -18.98 4.49
N VAL A 51 2.82 -18.17 4.90
CA VAL A 51 4.23 -18.46 4.66
C VAL A 51 4.73 -19.64 5.47
N GLU A 52 4.16 -19.90 6.64
CA GLU A 52 4.49 -21.07 7.45
C GLU A 52 4.19 -22.41 6.76
N LYS A 53 3.24 -22.44 5.81
CA LYS A 53 2.88 -23.63 5.02
C LYS A 53 3.92 -24.01 3.96
N TYR A 54 4.86 -23.12 3.65
CA TYR A 54 5.94 -23.44 2.72
C TYR A 54 7.01 -24.26 3.44
N ASP A 55 7.37 -25.40 2.85
CA ASP A 55 8.44 -26.26 3.34
C ASP A 55 9.81 -25.60 3.15
N GLY A 56 10.73 -25.88 4.08
CA GLY A 56 12.11 -25.39 4.03
C GLY A 56 12.32 -23.99 4.62
N ALA A 57 13.58 -23.54 4.59
CA ALA A 57 14.02 -22.26 5.17
C ALA A 57 13.78 -21.06 4.24
N PHE A 58 13.64 -21.31 2.94
CA PHE A 58 13.51 -20.29 1.90
C PHE A 58 12.34 -20.58 0.97
N VAL A 59 11.73 -19.52 0.46
CA VAL A 59 10.68 -19.55 -0.55
C VAL A 59 11.23 -18.97 -1.86
N ALA A 60 11.12 -19.74 -2.94
CA ALA A 60 11.50 -19.28 -4.26
C ALA A 60 10.36 -18.48 -4.90
N PHE A 61 10.63 -17.24 -5.29
CA PHE A 61 9.70 -16.37 -6.00
C PHE A 61 10.45 -15.53 -7.03
N ASP A 62 10.00 -15.56 -8.29
CA ASP A 62 10.63 -14.86 -9.41
C ASP A 62 12.17 -15.01 -9.46
N LYS A 63 12.63 -16.27 -9.36
CA LYS A 63 14.06 -16.65 -9.35
C LYS A 63 14.89 -16.11 -8.17
N VAL A 64 14.26 -15.49 -7.17
CA VAL A 64 14.90 -15.03 -5.94
C VAL A 64 14.46 -15.92 -4.77
N LEU A 65 15.41 -16.26 -3.89
CA LEU A 65 15.13 -16.97 -2.64
C LEU A 65 14.92 -15.96 -1.51
N TYR A 66 13.76 -16.01 -0.89
CA TYR A 66 13.42 -15.19 0.28
C TYR A 66 13.39 -16.06 1.52
N ASN A 67 13.88 -15.56 2.66
CA ASN A 67 13.50 -16.18 3.93
C ASN A 67 12.00 -15.94 4.19
N LYS A 68 11.40 -16.68 5.13
CA LYS A 68 9.96 -16.58 5.43
C LYS A 68 9.51 -15.17 5.84
N LYS A 69 10.36 -14.42 6.54
CA LYS A 69 10.05 -13.06 7.00
C LYS A 69 9.94 -12.10 5.80
N ASP A 70 10.94 -12.10 4.94
CA ASP A 70 10.97 -11.24 3.75
C ASP A 70 9.86 -11.62 2.77
N PHE A 71 9.58 -12.92 2.62
CA PHE A 71 8.48 -13.38 1.77
C PHE A 71 7.11 -12.93 2.29
N THR A 72 6.91 -12.90 3.61
CA THR A 72 5.69 -12.35 4.23
C THR A 72 5.49 -10.87 3.86
N ILE A 73 6.58 -10.09 3.87
CA ILE A 73 6.56 -8.66 3.51
C ILE A 73 6.29 -8.47 2.01
N LEU A 74 6.86 -9.32 1.15
CA LEU A 74 6.56 -9.33 -0.28
C LEU A 74 5.07 -9.57 -0.54
N MET A 75 4.49 -10.62 0.07
CA MET A 75 3.07 -10.94 -0.06
C MET A 75 2.18 -9.78 0.43
N TRP A 76 2.56 -9.15 1.55
CA TRP A 76 1.87 -7.97 2.06
C TRP A 76 1.91 -6.81 1.08
N GLY A 77 3.09 -6.47 0.54
CA GLY A 77 3.23 -5.39 -0.44
C GLY A 77 2.40 -5.62 -1.71
N ALA A 78 2.33 -6.87 -2.16
CA ALA A 78 1.54 -7.23 -3.34
C ALA A 78 0.04 -7.13 -3.06
N ALA A 79 -0.43 -7.49 -1.86
CA ALA A 79 -1.82 -7.29 -1.45
C ALA A 79 -2.16 -5.80 -1.31
N VAL A 80 -1.27 -4.97 -0.76
CA VAL A 80 -1.44 -3.51 -0.68
C VAL A 80 -1.52 -2.86 -2.05
N ASN A 81 -0.71 -3.29 -3.02
CA ASN A 81 -0.83 -2.82 -4.40
C ASN A 81 -2.23 -3.10 -4.98
N GLN A 82 -2.82 -4.26 -4.68
CA GLN A 82 -4.16 -4.62 -5.13
C GLN A 82 -5.26 -3.73 -4.55
N THR A 83 -5.06 -3.08 -3.40
CA THR A 83 -6.03 -2.13 -2.84
C THR A 83 -5.99 -0.76 -3.52
N GLY A 84 -4.93 -0.47 -4.27
CA GLY A 84 -4.72 0.80 -4.96
C GLY A 84 -3.58 1.65 -4.40
N ILE A 85 -2.94 1.27 -3.29
CA ILE A 85 -1.70 1.89 -2.83
C ILE A 85 -0.52 1.31 -3.62
N LYS A 86 -0.20 1.99 -4.73
CA LYS A 86 0.88 1.60 -5.65
C LYS A 86 2.21 2.30 -5.35
N ASP A 87 2.17 3.32 -4.51
CA ASP A 87 3.36 4.09 -4.15
C ASP A 87 4.18 3.33 -3.11
N PHE A 88 5.45 3.12 -3.42
CA PHE A 88 6.36 2.34 -2.57
C PHE A 88 6.61 3.04 -1.23
N GLU A 89 6.85 4.35 -1.23
CA GLU A 89 7.14 5.10 0.00
C GLU A 89 5.93 5.07 0.94
N LYS A 90 4.72 5.21 0.40
CA LYS A 90 3.48 5.08 1.15
C LYS A 90 3.29 3.69 1.74
N ALA A 91 3.53 2.64 0.95
CA ALA A 91 3.46 1.26 1.45
C ALA A 91 4.50 1.00 2.55
N GLN A 92 5.72 1.53 2.40
CA GLN A 92 6.77 1.46 3.41
C GLN A 92 6.34 2.13 4.71
N LEU A 93 5.90 3.39 4.66
CA LEU A 93 5.49 4.14 5.85
C LEU A 93 4.34 3.43 6.59
N LEU A 94 3.37 2.92 5.83
CA LEU A 94 2.24 2.19 6.38
C LEU A 94 2.68 0.88 7.06
N TRP A 95 3.58 0.14 6.43
CA TRP A 95 4.12 -1.09 7.01
C TRP A 95 4.87 -0.80 8.31
N GLU A 96 5.74 0.22 8.32
CA GLU A 96 6.52 0.62 9.50
C GLU A 96 5.64 1.14 10.64
N GLU A 97 4.55 1.83 10.30
CA GLU A 97 3.55 2.28 11.28
C GLU A 97 2.87 1.09 11.95
N ILE A 98 2.40 0.10 11.16
CA ILE A 98 1.73 -1.11 11.67
C ILE A 98 2.67 -1.95 12.54
N ASN A 99 3.95 -2.03 12.18
CA ASN A 99 4.93 -2.90 12.83
C ASN A 99 5.81 -2.20 13.87
N HIS A 100 5.62 -0.89 14.06
CA HIS A 100 6.37 -0.04 15.01
C HIS A 100 7.90 -0.17 14.91
N ARG A 101 8.41 -0.42 13.70
CA ARG A 101 9.86 -0.50 13.43
C ARG A 101 10.17 -0.17 11.98
N LYS A 102 11.41 0.24 11.73
CA LYS A 102 11.94 0.40 10.37
C LYS A 102 12.19 -0.95 9.71
N LEU A 103 12.04 -0.97 8.38
CA LEU A 103 12.43 -2.10 7.55
C LEU A 103 13.96 -2.14 7.41
N THR A 104 14.54 -3.34 7.40
CA THR A 104 15.93 -3.54 7.02
C THR A 104 16.08 -3.51 5.49
N GLU A 105 17.31 -3.44 4.98
CA GLU A 105 17.55 -3.39 3.53
C GLU A 105 16.97 -4.61 2.77
N PRO A 106 17.13 -5.88 3.23
CA PRO A 106 16.47 -7.02 2.60
C PRO A 106 14.95 -6.91 2.60
N GLU A 107 14.37 -6.44 3.70
CA GLU A 107 12.92 -6.29 3.84
C GLU A 107 12.37 -5.18 2.92
N LEU A 108 13.11 -4.08 2.75
CA LEU A 108 12.77 -3.03 1.79
C LEU A 108 12.75 -3.56 0.35
N LYS A 109 13.74 -4.40 -0.01
CA LYS A 109 13.78 -5.04 -1.34
C LYS A 109 12.59 -5.97 -1.54
N ALA A 110 12.21 -6.73 -0.52
CA ALA A 110 11.04 -7.61 -0.55
C ALA A 110 9.73 -6.82 -0.68
N LEU A 111 9.57 -5.75 0.10
CA LEU A 111 8.41 -4.86 0.03
C LEU A 111 8.29 -4.24 -1.36
N LYS A 112 9.40 -3.68 -1.89
CA LYS A 112 9.43 -3.06 -3.22
C LYS A 112 8.98 -4.06 -4.29
N LYS A 113 9.54 -5.28 -4.26
CA LYS A 113 9.13 -6.34 -5.17
C LYS A 113 7.65 -6.67 -5.03
N GLY A 114 7.13 -6.73 -3.81
CA GLY A 114 5.71 -6.92 -3.53
C GLY A 114 4.84 -5.84 -4.17
N VAL A 115 5.13 -4.57 -3.90
CA VAL A 115 4.37 -3.43 -4.45
C VAL A 115 4.41 -3.38 -5.98
N GLU A 116 5.52 -3.77 -6.60
CA GLU A 116 5.66 -3.86 -8.05
C GLU A 116 4.98 -5.11 -8.66
N THR A 117 4.69 -6.12 -7.83
CA THR A 117 4.05 -7.37 -8.25
C THR A 117 2.53 -7.21 -8.25
N LYS A 118 1.88 -7.73 -9.30
CA LYS A 118 0.44 -7.99 -9.30
C LYS A 118 0.26 -9.47 -8.99
N LEU A 119 -0.36 -9.80 -7.85
CA LEU A 119 -0.80 -11.18 -7.64
C LEU A 119 -1.85 -11.48 -8.71
N GLN A 120 -1.62 -12.51 -9.51
CA GLN A 120 -2.55 -13.01 -10.53
C GLN A 120 -3.71 -13.75 -9.86
#